data_AF-A0A1V1P724-F1
#
_entry.id   AF-A0A1V1P724-F1
#
_cell.length_a   1.000
_cell.length_b   1.000
_cell.length_c   1.000
_cell.angle_alpha   90.00
_cell.angle_beta   90.00
_cell.angle_gamma   90.00
#
_symmetry.space_group_name_H-M   'P 1'
#
loop_
_entity.id
_entity.type
_entity.pdbx_description
1 polymer ?
#
loop_
_entity_poly.entity_id
_entity_poly.type
_entity_poly.pdbx_seq_one_letter_code
_entity_poly.pdbx_strand_id
1 'polypeptide(L)'
;MHRVCTLVVLTSGDKHKNDIGVIDFDPKTLNGTPFGEIPHKVIYVCPKYANEKTPEPYRQWMTAINDSLDEEVDETQYDRPEIKKLFHHIKRDDITPKERAKMIDEYSLGLLENAAKKEGIEEGLEKGMEKGVLLVAKKLIAAKQLSIEQISEATGMQIDIINNLSLEQVPV
;
A
#
# COMPACT_ATOMS: atom_id res chain seq x y z
N MET A 1 -3.91 14.49 33.97
CA MET A 1 -4.41 14.99 32.67
C MET A 1 -3.36 14.68 31.62
N HIS A 2 -3.61 13.70 30.76
CA HIS A 2 -2.65 13.30 29.72
C HIS A 2 -2.85 14.19 28.49
N ARG A 3 -1.76 14.80 28.01
CA ARG A 3 -1.76 15.54 26.73
C ARG A 3 -1.13 14.65 25.69
N VAL A 4 -1.91 14.33 24.65
CA VAL A 4 -1.39 13.58 23.50
C VAL A 4 -0.95 14.60 22.46
N CYS A 5 0.27 14.43 21.94
CA CYS A 5 0.77 15.24 20.84
C CYS A 5 1.27 14.29 19.74
N THR A 6 0.82 14.52 18.51
CA THR A 6 1.30 13.82 17.33
C THR A 6 2.02 14.82 16.44
N LEU A 7 3.26 14.52 16.07
CA LEU A 7 4.02 15.30 15.10
C LEU A 7 3.95 14.58 13.76
N VAL A 8 3.45 15.27 12.73
CA VAL A 8 3.40 14.78 11.36
C VAL A 8 4.39 15.60 10.54
N VAL A 9 5.40 14.93 9.98
CA VAL A 9 6.40 15.57 9.12
C VAL A 9 5.98 15.41 7.67
N LEU A 10 5.75 16.53 6.99
CA LEU A 10 5.42 16.55 5.57
C LEU A 10 6.72 16.53 4.74
N THR A 11 6.96 15.42 4.04
CA THR A 11 8.15 15.23 3.19
C THR A 11 8.01 15.86 1.81
N SER A 12 6.83 16.39 1.49
CA SER A 12 6.54 17.13 0.25
C SER A 12 5.86 18.45 0.57
N GLY A 13 5.94 19.39 -0.38
CA GLY A 13 5.29 20.68 -0.24
C GLY A 13 3.79 20.59 -0.47
N ASP A 14 3.02 21.39 0.26
CA ASP A 14 1.59 21.59 0.00
C ASP A 14 1.33 22.89 -0.79
N LYS A 15 0.08 23.08 -1.21
CA LYS A 15 -0.38 24.29 -1.93
C LYS A 15 -0.43 25.54 -1.05
N HIS A 16 -0.39 25.39 0.28
CA HIS A 16 -0.60 26.45 1.25
C HIS A 16 0.70 27.12 1.69
N LYS A 17 1.84 26.42 1.56
CA LYS A 17 3.20 26.91 1.81
C LYS A 17 3.42 27.44 3.23
N ASN A 18 2.80 26.81 4.23
CA ASN A 18 2.99 27.14 5.64
C ASN A 18 4.00 26.18 6.28
N ASP A 19 4.80 26.68 7.22
CA ASP A 19 5.81 25.90 7.94
C ASP A 19 5.20 25.00 9.02
N ILE A 20 4.13 25.45 9.69
CA ILE A 20 3.43 24.70 10.75
C ILE A 20 1.91 24.76 10.58
N GLY A 21 1.25 23.60 10.68
CA GLY A 21 -0.20 23.46 10.83
C GLY A 21 -0.55 22.78 12.15
N VAL A 22 -1.67 23.17 12.78
CA VAL A 22 -2.09 22.59 14.06
C VAL A 22 -3.57 22.21 13.98
N ILE A 23 -3.90 21.00 14.44
CA ILE A 23 -5.27 20.55 14.65
C ILE A 23 -5.43 20.14 16.11
N ASP A 24 -6.49 20.65 16.75
CA ASP A 24 -6.86 20.31 18.11
C ASP A 24 -8.09 19.39 18.08
N PHE A 25 -7.96 18.20 18.67
CA PHE A 25 -9.01 17.19 18.75
C PHE A 25 -9.39 16.90 20.22
N ASP A 26 -10.69 16.68 20.42
CA ASP A 26 -11.23 16.00 21.60
C ASP A 26 -11.94 14.73 21.11
N PRO A 27 -11.47 13.53 21.49
CA PRO A 27 -12.12 12.28 21.12
C PRO A 27 -13.61 12.29 21.49
N LYS A 28 -14.44 11.68 20.65
CA LYS A 28 -15.90 11.66 20.83
C LYS A 28 -16.41 10.23 20.97
N THR A 29 -17.49 10.07 21.73
CA THR A 29 -18.26 8.82 21.79
C THR A 29 -18.93 8.56 20.45
N LEU A 30 -19.46 7.34 20.26
CA LEU A 30 -20.22 6.98 19.07
C LEU A 30 -21.40 7.95 18.79
N ASN A 31 -21.97 8.54 19.85
CA ASN A 31 -23.08 9.49 19.76
C ASN A 31 -22.61 10.95 19.56
N GLY A 32 -21.31 11.17 19.36
CA GLY A 32 -20.72 12.48 19.10
C GLY A 32 -20.43 13.31 20.35
N THR A 33 -20.63 12.78 21.56
CA THR A 33 -20.31 13.48 22.82
C THR A 33 -18.80 13.52 23.03
N PRO A 34 -18.17 14.69 23.22
CA PRO A 34 -16.75 14.79 23.50
C PRO A 34 -16.38 14.14 24.85
N PHE A 35 -15.15 13.63 24.96
CA PHE A 35 -14.63 13.03 26.19
C PHE A 35 -14.27 14.10 27.21
N GLY A 36 -13.73 15.25 26.79
CA GLY A 36 -13.39 16.37 27.68
C GLY A 36 -12.18 16.14 28.58
N GLU A 37 -11.51 14.99 28.47
CA GLU A 37 -10.41 14.59 29.36
C GLU A 37 -9.07 14.38 28.63
N ILE A 38 -9.11 14.14 27.31
CA ILE A 38 -7.94 13.79 26.50
C ILE A 38 -7.71 14.85 25.43
N PRO A 39 -7.11 16.01 25.78
CA PRO A 39 -6.70 16.98 24.77
C PRO A 39 -5.62 16.37 23.87
N HIS A 40 -5.93 16.23 22.58
CA HIS A 40 -5.00 15.72 21.57
C HIS A 40 -4.70 16.81 20.54
N LYS A 41 -3.41 17.12 20.38
CA LYS A 41 -2.93 18.05 19.36
C LYS A 41 -2.17 17.30 18.28
N VAL A 42 -2.51 17.53 17.02
CA VAL A 42 -1.73 17.09 15.86
C VAL A 42 -1.04 18.29 15.25
N ILE A 43 0.28 18.25 15.19
CA ILE A 43 1.12 19.32 14.63
C ILE A 43 1.73 18.80 13.34
N TYR A 44 1.39 19.45 12.24
CA TYR A 44 2.01 19.25 10.94
C TYR A 44 3.19 20.20 10.81
N VAL A 45 4.37 19.68 10.54
CA VAL A 45 5.55 20.48 10.23
C VAL A 45 5.94 20.24 8.78
N CYS A 46 6.21 21.33 8.04
CA CYS A 46 6.71 21.27 6.68
C CYS A 46 8.13 21.86 6.64
N PRO A 47 9.17 21.00 6.77
CA PRO A 47 10.58 21.40 6.74
C PRO A 47 10.95 22.32 5.58
N LYS A 48 10.41 22.03 4.39
CA LYS A 48 10.65 22.79 3.15
C LYS A 48 10.28 24.28 3.23
N TYR A 49 9.38 24.65 4.13
CA TYR A 49 8.89 26.02 4.29
C TYR A 49 9.42 26.71 5.56
N ALA A 50 10.32 26.06 6.30
CA ALA A 50 11.02 26.69 7.41
C ALA A 50 11.75 27.95 6.92
N ASN A 51 11.61 29.05 7.66
CA ASN A 51 12.09 30.36 7.24
C ASN A 51 12.54 31.20 8.43
N GLU A 52 12.95 32.45 8.19
CA GLU A 52 13.44 33.35 9.25
C GLU A 52 12.44 33.61 10.38
N LYS A 53 11.14 33.47 10.13
CA LYS A 53 10.09 33.64 11.15
C LYS A 53 9.90 32.39 12.01
N THR A 54 10.39 31.24 11.56
CA THR A 54 10.38 30.02 12.35
C THR A 54 11.35 30.19 13.52
N PRO A 55 10.89 30.08 14.79
CA PRO A 55 11.76 30.28 15.94
C PRO A 55 12.83 29.20 16.09
N GLU A 56 14.01 29.58 16.58
CA GLU A 56 14.97 28.60 17.09
C GLU A 56 14.48 28.00 18.41
N PRO A 57 14.75 26.70 18.69
CA PRO A 57 15.61 25.80 17.92
C PRO A 57 14.88 25.01 16.82
N TYR A 58 13.58 25.29 16.58
CA TYR A 58 12.77 24.48 15.67
C TYR A 58 13.24 24.59 14.22
N ARG A 59 13.71 25.78 13.84
CA ARG A 59 14.25 26.01 12.51
C ARG A 59 15.45 25.11 12.22
N GLN A 60 16.45 25.03 13.11
CA GLN A 60 17.58 24.10 12.93
C GLN A 60 17.15 22.65 12.77
N TRP A 61 16.16 22.19 13.53
CA TRP A 61 15.62 20.83 13.38
C TRP A 61 14.87 20.63 12.06
N MET A 62 14.08 21.60 11.64
CA MET A 62 13.37 21.53 10.36
C MET A 62 14.35 21.58 9.18
N THR A 63 15.40 22.39 9.23
CA THR A 63 16.48 22.37 8.25
C THR A 63 17.17 21.02 8.22
N ALA A 64 17.54 20.45 9.39
CA ALA A 64 18.16 19.12 9.47
C ALA A 64 17.30 18.01 8.87
N ILE A 65 15.98 18.05 9.10
CA ILE A 65 15.05 17.10 8.50
C ILE A 65 15.01 17.30 6.98
N ASN A 66 14.93 18.54 6.49
CA ASN A 66 14.89 18.81 5.05
C ASN A 66 16.18 18.35 4.35
N ASP A 67 17.35 18.70 4.87
CA ASP A 67 18.67 18.31 4.36
C ASP A 67 18.87 16.78 4.39
N SER A 68 18.22 16.08 5.33
CA SER A 68 18.24 14.62 5.36
C SER A 68 17.34 13.97 4.30
N LEU A 69 16.35 14.70 3.76
CA LEU A 69 15.44 14.21 2.73
C LEU A 69 16.00 14.37 1.31
N ASP A 70 16.90 15.35 1.08
CA ASP A 70 17.62 15.53 -0.18
C ASP A 70 19.05 14.94 -0.17
N GLU A 71 19.47 14.39 0.98
CA GLU A 71 20.75 13.74 1.29
C GLU A 71 22.01 14.62 1.11
N GLU A 72 21.83 15.94 1.06
CA GLU A 72 22.93 16.91 1.10
C GLU A 72 22.92 17.64 2.44
N VAL A 73 23.79 17.22 3.36
CA VAL A 73 23.86 17.80 4.71
C VAL A 73 25.13 18.63 4.87
N ASP A 74 24.97 19.93 5.12
CA ASP A 74 26.06 20.80 5.59
C ASP A 74 26.08 20.85 7.12
N GLU A 75 26.89 19.98 7.74
CA GLU A 75 27.03 19.88 9.20
C GLU A 75 27.52 21.18 9.87
N THR A 76 28.07 22.13 9.10
CA THR A 76 28.60 23.41 9.64
C THR A 76 27.50 24.40 10.01
N GLN A 77 26.27 24.23 9.49
CA GLN A 77 25.14 25.14 9.71
C GLN A 77 24.41 24.91 11.03
N TYR A 78 24.76 23.85 11.76
CA TYR A 78 24.08 23.48 13.00
C TYR A 78 24.93 23.90 14.21
N ASP A 79 24.35 24.64 15.15
CA ASP A 79 25.01 24.96 16.41
C ASP A 79 24.80 23.84 17.43
N ARG A 80 23.72 23.08 17.29
CA ARG A 80 23.29 22.07 18.26
C ARG A 80 24.12 20.79 18.18
N PRO A 81 24.74 20.37 19.30
CA PRO A 81 25.54 19.15 19.33
C PRO A 81 24.68 17.90 19.12
N GLU A 82 23.39 17.93 19.44
CA GLU A 82 22.49 16.80 19.21
C GLU A 82 22.27 16.51 17.72
N ILE A 83 22.17 17.57 16.90
CA ILE A 83 22.00 17.45 15.45
C ILE A 83 23.29 16.92 14.82
N LYS A 84 24.46 17.42 15.24
CA LYS A 84 25.76 16.91 14.80
C LYS A 84 25.97 15.44 15.16
N LYS A 85 25.59 15.04 16.38
CA LYS A 85 25.64 13.64 16.80
C LYS A 85 24.72 12.77 15.95
N LEU A 86 23.52 13.24 15.61
CA LEU A 86 22.62 12.54 14.71
C LEU A 86 23.30 12.28 13.36
N PHE A 87 23.80 13.32 12.69
CA PHE A 87 24.48 13.20 11.39
C PHE A 87 25.70 12.29 11.42
N HIS A 88 26.47 12.32 12.51
CA HIS A 88 27.58 11.39 12.72
C HIS A 88 27.12 9.92 12.77
N HIS A 89 25.97 9.62 13.39
CA HIS A 89 25.45 8.25 13.49
C HIS A 89 24.71 7.80 12.22
N ILE A 90 24.07 8.71 11.50
CA ILE A 90 23.37 8.39 10.23
C ILE A 90 24.30 8.41 9.02
N LYS A 91 25.61 8.61 9.22
CA LYS A 91 26.61 8.69 8.16
C LYS A 91 26.73 7.36 7.39
N ARG A 92 25.93 7.31 6.31
CA ARG A 92 25.89 6.53 5.07
C ARG A 92 26.48 5.11 5.02
N ASP A 93 25.60 4.17 4.69
CA ASP A 93 25.87 3.17 3.64
C ASP A 93 26.10 3.90 2.30
N ASP A 94 26.98 3.40 1.42
CA ASP A 94 27.46 4.07 0.20
C ASP A 94 26.39 4.36 -0.88
N ILE A 95 25.13 4.06 -0.60
CA ILE A 95 24.00 4.16 -1.52
C ILE A 95 23.54 5.63 -1.62
N THR A 96 23.46 6.15 -2.84
CA THR A 96 22.97 7.50 -3.16
C THR A 96 21.44 7.60 -3.09
N PRO A 97 20.83 8.81 -3.03
CA PRO A 97 19.37 8.94 -2.95
C PRO A 97 18.70 8.41 -4.19
N LYS A 98 19.33 8.65 -5.34
CA LYS A 98 18.87 8.18 -6.64
C LYS A 98 18.88 6.66 -6.71
N GLU A 99 19.92 6.01 -6.19
CA GLU A 99 19.98 4.55 -6.11
C GLU A 99 18.94 4.01 -5.13
N ARG A 100 18.73 4.67 -3.99
CA ARG A 100 17.69 4.31 -3.03
C ARG A 100 16.29 4.43 -3.61
N ALA A 101 15.97 5.54 -4.27
CA ALA A 101 14.70 5.75 -4.96
C ALA A 101 14.50 4.69 -6.05
N LYS A 102 15.54 4.41 -6.85
CA LYS A 102 15.50 3.36 -7.87
C LYS A 102 15.24 1.98 -7.27
N MET A 103 15.86 1.63 -6.14
CA MET A 103 15.60 0.36 -5.46
C MET A 103 14.17 0.26 -4.92
N ILE A 104 13.60 1.36 -4.40
CA ILE A 104 12.20 1.40 -3.95
C ILE A 104 11.25 1.20 -5.14
N ASP A 105 11.53 1.87 -6.26
CA ASP A 105 10.75 1.75 -7.49
C ASP A 105 10.85 0.34 -8.09
N GLU A 106 12.06 -0.21 -8.20
CA GLU A 106 12.32 -1.58 -8.68
C GLU A 106 11.65 -2.63 -7.79
N TYR A 107 11.70 -2.46 -6.46
CA TYR A 107 10.99 -3.32 -5.52
C TYR A 107 9.47 -3.25 -5.70
N SER A 108 8.93 -2.04 -5.86
CA SER A 108 7.50 -1.83 -6.08
C SER A 108 7.03 -2.43 -7.40
N LEU A 109 7.81 -2.27 -8.47
CA LEU A 109 7.56 -2.90 -9.76
C LEU A 109 7.62 -4.44 -9.65
N GLY A 110 8.62 -4.98 -8.94
CA GLY A 110 8.74 -6.42 -8.71
C GLY A 110 7.55 -6.99 -7.92
N LEU A 111 6.97 -6.25 -6.98
CA LEU A 111 5.74 -6.65 -6.30
C LEU A 111 4.54 -6.70 -7.25
N LEU A 112 4.39 -5.70 -8.13
CA LEU A 112 3.33 -5.67 -9.13
C LEU A 112 3.46 -6.81 -10.15
N GLU A 113 4.67 -7.09 -10.63
CA GLU A 113 4.94 -8.20 -11.55
C GLU A 113 4.64 -9.56 -10.90
N ASN A 114 5.03 -9.74 -9.63
CA ASN A 114 4.73 -10.97 -8.89
C ASN A 114 3.23 -11.14 -8.65
N ALA A 115 2.50 -10.07 -8.36
CA ALA A 115 1.05 -10.10 -8.23
C ALA A 115 0.38 -10.50 -9.55
N ALA A 116 0.73 -9.84 -10.65
CA ALA A 116 0.20 -10.14 -11.98
C ALA A 116 0.53 -11.57 -12.42
N LYS A 117 1.74 -12.06 -12.12
CA LYS A 117 2.12 -13.45 -12.41
C LYS A 117 1.30 -14.45 -11.60
N LYS A 118 1.05 -14.17 -10.32
CA LYS A 118 0.24 -15.03 -9.45
C LYS A 118 -1.20 -15.10 -9.95
N GLU A 119 -1.79 -13.96 -10.28
CA GLU A 119 -3.14 -13.85 -10.83
C GLU A 119 -3.25 -14.58 -12.17
N GLY A 120 -2.29 -14.41 -13.08
CA GLY A 120 -2.28 -15.12 -14.36
C GLY A 120 -2.13 -16.64 -14.23
N ILE A 121 -1.41 -17.14 -13.23
CA ILE A 121 -1.31 -18.58 -12.93
C ILE A 121 -2.65 -19.09 -12.39
N GLU A 122 -3.29 -18.36 -11.49
CA GLU A 122 -4.58 -18.71 -10.90
C GLU A 122 -5.68 -18.76 -11.96
N GLU A 123 -5.81 -17.72 -12.78
CA GLU A 123 -6.73 -17.71 -13.92
C GLU A 123 -6.44 -18.84 -14.92
N GLY A 124 -5.17 -19.10 -15.19
CA GLY A 124 -4.75 -20.15 -16.12
C GLY A 124 -5.13 -21.55 -15.62
N LEU A 125 -5.00 -21.78 -14.32
CA LEU A 125 -5.39 -23.02 -13.67
C LEU A 125 -6.91 -23.20 -13.69
N GLU A 126 -7.67 -22.16 -13.34
CA GLU A 126 -9.13 -22.18 -13.33
C GLU A 126 -9.68 -22.46 -14.73
N LYS A 127 -9.26 -21.67 -15.74
CA LYS A 127 -9.65 -21.88 -17.14
C LYS A 127 -9.24 -23.27 -17.66
N GLY A 128 -8.09 -23.78 -17.23
CA GLY A 128 -7.61 -25.11 -17.59
C GLY A 128 -8.48 -26.22 -16.98
N MET A 129 -8.86 -26.07 -15.72
CA MET A 129 -9.72 -27.00 -15.00
C MET A 129 -11.13 -27.01 -15.58
N GLU A 130 -11.74 -25.85 -15.82
CA GLU A 130 -13.05 -25.72 -16.48
C GLU A 130 -13.07 -26.40 -17.85
N LYS A 131 -12.07 -26.11 -18.71
CA LYS A 131 -11.96 -26.75 -20.03
C LYS A 131 -11.78 -28.27 -19.91
N GLY A 132 -11.00 -28.72 -18.94
CA GLY A 132 -10.80 -30.15 -18.66
C GLY A 132 -12.10 -30.85 -18.27
N VAL A 133 -12.83 -30.29 -17.31
CA VAL A 133 -14.12 -30.81 -16.84
C VAL A 133 -15.14 -30.85 -17.99
N LEU A 134 -15.21 -29.79 -18.79
CA LEU A 134 -16.08 -29.71 -19.96
C LEU A 134 -15.78 -30.81 -21.00
N LEU A 135 -14.50 -31.03 -21.30
CA LEU A 135 -14.07 -32.08 -22.24
C LEU A 135 -14.41 -33.48 -21.73
N VAL A 136 -14.23 -33.73 -20.44
CA VAL A 136 -14.61 -35.01 -19.82
C VAL A 136 -16.12 -35.20 -19.90
N ALA A 137 -16.93 -34.21 -19.52
CA ALA A 137 -18.39 -34.28 -19.62
C ALA A 137 -18.85 -34.58 -21.06
N LYS A 138 -18.31 -33.89 -22.07
CA LYS A 138 -18.63 -34.14 -23.49
C LYS A 138 -18.31 -35.58 -23.92
N LYS A 139 -17.17 -36.12 -23.49
CA LYS A 139 -16.78 -37.51 -23.79
C LYS A 139 -17.68 -38.54 -23.11
N LEU A 140 -18.09 -38.28 -21.86
CA LEU A 140 -19.00 -39.17 -21.12
C LEU A 140 -20.41 -39.19 -21.73
N ILE A 141 -20.93 -38.02 -22.13
CA ILE A 141 -22.21 -37.91 -22.86
C ILE A 141 -22.14 -38.71 -24.17
N ALA A 142 -21.06 -38.52 -24.95
CA ALA A 142 -20.89 -39.20 -26.24
C ALA A 142 -20.77 -40.73 -26.09
N ALA A 143 -20.21 -41.22 -24.98
CA ALA A 143 -20.11 -42.65 -24.70
C ALA A 143 -21.47 -43.31 -24.40
N LYS A 144 -22.50 -42.55 -24.01
CA LYS A 144 -23.87 -43.03 -23.69
C LYS A 144 -23.92 -44.15 -22.63
N GLN A 145 -22.90 -44.26 -21.79
CA GLN A 145 -22.78 -45.32 -20.77
C GLN A 145 -23.22 -44.88 -19.38
N LEU A 146 -23.37 -43.57 -19.14
CA LEU A 146 -23.72 -43.00 -17.85
C LEU A 146 -24.97 -42.12 -17.98
N SER A 147 -25.78 -42.06 -16.93
CA SER A 147 -26.91 -41.13 -16.85
C SER A 147 -26.43 -39.69 -16.61
N ILE A 148 -27.30 -38.72 -16.87
CA ILE A 148 -27.00 -37.28 -16.69
C ILE A 148 -26.67 -36.98 -15.22
N GLU A 149 -27.36 -37.64 -14.30
CA GLU A 149 -27.13 -37.53 -12.85
C GLU A 149 -25.75 -38.06 -12.46
N GLN A 150 -25.33 -39.20 -13.02
CA GLN A 150 -24.00 -39.77 -12.79
C GLN A 150 -22.87 -38.90 -13.37
N ILE A 151 -23.11 -38.23 -14.50
CA ILE A 151 -22.15 -37.29 -15.09
C ILE A 151 -22.07 -36.01 -14.25
N SER A 152 -23.19 -35.53 -13.72
CA SER A 152 -23.23 -34.38 -12.80
C SER A 152 -22.45 -34.65 -11.53
N GLU A 153 -22.63 -35.83 -10.92
CA GLU A 153 -21.90 -36.26 -9.74
C GLU A 153 -20.39 -36.40 -10.01
N ALA A 154 -20.00 -37.01 -11.13
CA ALA A 154 -18.59 -37.25 -11.46
C ALA A 154 -17.80 -35.98 -11.87
N THR A 155 -18.48 -34.97 -12.41
CA THR A 155 -17.87 -33.74 -12.94
C THR A 155 -18.07 -32.52 -12.04
N GLY A 156 -19.00 -32.61 -11.08
CA GLY A 156 -19.42 -31.48 -10.24
C GLY A 156 -20.21 -30.40 -10.99
N MET A 157 -20.55 -30.62 -12.27
CA MET A 157 -21.34 -29.66 -13.06
C MET A 157 -22.82 -29.78 -12.73
N GLN A 158 -23.54 -28.65 -12.81
CA GLN A 158 -24.99 -28.65 -12.69
C GLN A 158 -25.66 -29.38 -13.86
N ILE A 159 -26.75 -30.08 -13.54
CA ILE A 159 -27.54 -30.88 -14.49
C ILE A 159 -28.00 -30.04 -15.69
N ASP A 160 -28.41 -28.79 -15.47
CA ASP A 160 -28.88 -27.89 -16.53
C ASP A 160 -27.78 -27.56 -17.57
N ILE A 161 -26.53 -27.44 -17.13
CA ILE A 161 -25.37 -27.21 -18.01
C ILE A 161 -25.08 -28.46 -18.84
N ILE A 162 -25.18 -29.64 -18.23
CA ILE A 162 -24.99 -30.94 -18.92
C ILE A 162 -26.07 -31.15 -19.98
N ASN A 163 -27.33 -30.82 -19.66
CA ASN A 163 -28.45 -30.91 -20.59
C ASN A 163 -28.23 -30.04 -21.83
N ASN A 164 -27.80 -28.78 -21.65
CA ASN A 164 -27.48 -27.89 -22.76
C ASN A 164 -26.33 -28.44 -23.63
N LEU A 165 -25.31 -29.05 -23.03
CA LEU A 165 -24.19 -29.67 -23.76
C LEU A 165 -24.60 -30.93 -24.54
N SER A 166 -25.62 -31.64 -24.08
CA SER A 166 -26.19 -32.80 -24.80
C SER A 166 -27.04 -32.38 -26.00
N LEU A 167 -27.65 -31.19 -25.97
CA LEU A 167 -28.49 -30.66 -27.05
C LEU A 167 -27.66 -30.11 -28.22
N GLU A 168 -26.43 -29.64 -27.97
CA GLU A 168 -25.51 -29.15 -29.01
C GLU A 168 -24.90 -30.26 -29.90
N GLN A 169 -25.05 -31.55 -29.55
CA GLN A 169 -24.47 -32.68 -30.31
C GLN A 169 -25.40 -33.28 -31.38
N VAL A 170 -26.47 -32.60 -31.79
CA VAL A 170 -27.35 -33.07 -32.88
C VAL A 170 -26.99 -32.32 -34.19
N PRO A 171 -26.09 -32.84 -35.03
CA PRO A 171 -26.09 -32.46 -36.44
C PRO A 171 -27.30 -33.12 -37.11
N VAL A 172 -28.13 -32.30 -37.77
CA VAL A 172 -29.06 -32.76 -38.82
C VAL A 172 -28.25 -33.07 -40.07
#